data_AF-A0A9E2AF08-F1
#
_entry.id   AF-A0A9E2AF08-F1
#
_cell.length_a   1.000
_cell.length_b   1.000
_cell.length_c   1.000
_cell.angle_alpha   90.00
_cell.angle_beta   90.00
_cell.angle_gamma   90.00
#
_symmetry.space_group_name_H-M   'P 1'
#
loop_
_entity.id
_entity.type
_entity.pdbx_description
1 polymer ?
#
loop_
_entity_poly.entity_id
_entity_poly.type
_entity_poly.pdbx_seq_one_letter_code
_entity_poly.pdbx_strand_id
1 'polypeptide(L)'
;MARFRMFKVPEHQKFEYRPRYWDPKKDKQDALKERIRMIQGQSMESTKARITSNLRSGFGGDPRLRSKLVSRSNYRIIAIIGFLVLLSYFLLDRYMPLLEKFIGN
;
A
#
# COMPACT_ATOMS: atom_id res chain seq x y z
N MET A 1 16.43 7.28 40.41
CA MET A 1 15.34 6.27 40.40
C MET A 1 14.39 6.57 39.26
N ALA A 2 14.43 5.78 38.19
CA ALA A 2 13.57 5.97 37.01
C ALA A 2 12.19 5.35 37.26
N ARG A 3 11.13 6.17 37.15
CA ARG A 3 9.73 5.70 37.26
C ARG A 3 9.23 5.30 35.87
N PHE A 4 9.13 4.01 35.63
CA PHE A 4 8.46 3.47 34.44
C PHE A 4 6.96 3.73 34.54
N ARG A 5 6.44 4.68 33.75
CA ARG A 5 5.01 4.99 33.66
C ARG A 5 4.36 4.09 32.61
N MET A 6 4.01 2.87 33.01
CA MET A 6 3.44 1.83 32.13
C MET A 6 1.95 2.02 31.80
N PHE A 7 1.26 2.94 32.50
CA PHE A 7 -0.16 3.22 32.25
C PHE A 7 -0.33 4.68 31.81
N LYS A 8 -0.78 4.87 30.56
CA LYS A 8 -1.15 6.18 30.04
C LYS A 8 -2.47 6.59 30.69
N VAL A 9 -2.41 7.55 31.60
CA VAL A 9 -3.62 8.16 32.20
C VAL A 9 -4.47 8.74 31.06
N PRO A 10 -5.78 8.41 30.98
CA PRO A 10 -6.67 9.00 29.98
C PRO A 10 -6.70 10.52 30.16
N GLU A 11 -6.44 11.25 29.08
CA GLU A 11 -6.51 12.70 29.05
C GLU A 11 -7.98 13.13 29.05
N HIS A 12 -8.31 14.25 29.71
CA HIS A 12 -9.67 14.78 29.74
C HIS A 12 -10.12 15.13 28.31
N GLN A 13 -11.39 14.89 28.02
CA GLN A 13 -11.99 15.26 26.73
C GLN A 13 -12.06 16.79 26.63
N LYS A 14 -11.24 17.37 25.75
CA LYS A 14 -11.27 18.81 25.46
C LYS A 14 -12.42 19.07 24.47
N PHE A 15 -13.37 19.89 24.88
CA PHE A 15 -14.42 20.37 23.97
C PHE A 15 -13.86 21.52 23.14
N GLU A 16 -13.82 21.35 21.82
CA GLU A 16 -13.45 22.42 20.89
C GLU A 16 -14.60 23.42 20.79
N TYR A 17 -14.49 24.53 21.53
CA TYR A 17 -15.49 25.60 21.50
C TYR A 17 -15.39 26.39 20.19
N ARG A 18 -16.46 26.37 19.39
CA ARG A 18 -16.57 27.20 18.19
C ARG A 18 -17.32 28.49 18.53
N PRO A 19 -16.70 29.67 18.43
CA PRO A 19 -17.36 30.92 18.72
C PRO A 19 -18.49 31.20 17.73
N ARG A 20 -19.50 31.96 18.17
CA ARG A 20 -20.71 32.25 17.38
C ARG A 20 -20.41 32.96 16.05
N TYR A 21 -19.36 33.77 15.99
CA TYR A 21 -18.91 34.52 14.81
C TYR A 21 -17.76 33.84 14.07
N TRP A 22 -17.78 32.51 13.98
CA TRP A 22 -16.79 31.76 13.20
C TRP A 22 -17.19 31.65 11.74
N ASP A 23 -16.27 31.98 10.82
CA ASP A 23 -16.47 31.70 9.40
C ASP A 23 -15.99 30.28 9.08
N PRO A 24 -16.90 29.33 8.78
CA PRO A 24 -16.54 27.96 8.47
C PRO A 24 -15.71 27.82 7.18
N LYS A 25 -15.73 28.82 6.28
CA LYS A 25 -14.93 28.78 5.05
C LYS A 25 -13.47 29.10 5.35
N LYS A 26 -13.22 30.09 6.21
CA LYS A 26 -11.88 30.49 6.62
C LYS A 26 -11.14 29.37 7.33
N ASP A 27 -11.81 28.68 8.25
CA ASP A 27 -11.28 27.52 8.98
C ASP A 27 -10.77 26.41 8.06
N LYS A 28 -11.60 26.01 7.09
CA LYS A 28 -11.25 24.96 6.13
C LYS A 28 -10.04 25.36 5.29
N GLN A 29 -9.95 26.64 4.92
CA GLN A 29 -8.82 27.15 4.16
C GLN A 29 -7.54 27.19 4.99
N ASP A 30 -7.63 27.61 6.25
CA ASP A 30 -6.48 27.70 7.14
C ASP A 30 -5.98 26.30 7.55
N ALA A 31 -6.89 25.35 7.82
CA ALA A 31 -6.54 23.94 8.01
C ALA A 31 -5.88 23.32 6.77
N LEU A 32 -6.31 23.70 5.56
CA LEU A 32 -5.68 23.25 4.32
C LEU A 32 -4.27 23.85 4.17
N LYS A 33 -4.10 25.15 4.44
CA LYS A 33 -2.79 25.83 4.41
C LYS A 33 -1.83 25.23 5.42
N GLU A 34 -2.28 24.90 6.63
CA GLU A 34 -1.47 24.24 7.65
C GLU A 34 -1.02 22.84 7.21
N ARG A 35 -1.91 22.05 6.61
CA ARG A 35 -1.51 20.76 6.01
C ARG A 35 -0.46 20.94 4.92
N ILE A 36 -0.62 21.92 4.04
CA ILE A 36 0.36 22.21 2.98
C ILE A 36 1.71 22.64 3.57
N ARG A 37 1.70 23.53 4.58
CA ARG A 37 2.91 23.96 5.30
C ARG A 37 3.62 22.80 5.99
N MET A 38 2.85 21.92 6.65
CA MET A 38 3.40 20.71 7.25
C MET A 38 4.01 19.77 6.20
N ILE A 39 3.49 19.70 4.98
CA ILE A 39 4.04 18.83 3.91
C ILE A 39 5.30 19.45 3.25
N GLN A 40 5.41 20.79 3.23
CA GLN A 40 6.53 21.52 2.64
C GLN A 40 7.75 21.63 3.56
N GLY A 41 7.59 21.63 4.89
CA GLY A 41 8.71 21.64 5.82
C GLY A 41 9.53 20.34 5.76
N GLN A 42 10.86 20.39 5.86
CA GLN A 42 11.72 19.20 5.96
C GLN A 42 11.93 18.76 7.43
N SER A 43 10.88 18.80 8.26
CA SER A 43 10.96 18.40 9.67
C SER A 43 10.52 16.94 9.89
N MET A 44 10.83 16.36 11.04
CA MET A 44 10.37 15.01 11.38
C MET A 44 8.82 14.91 11.41
N GLU A 45 8.12 15.98 11.77
CA GLU A 45 6.66 16.04 11.76
C GLU A 45 6.07 16.01 10.35
N SER A 46 6.72 16.65 9.37
CA SER A 46 6.29 16.58 7.97
C SER A 46 6.35 15.17 7.41
N THR A 47 7.40 14.44 7.80
CA THR A 47 7.61 13.04 7.40
C THR A 47 6.51 12.16 8.01
N LYS A 48 6.18 12.35 9.29
CA LYS A 48 5.03 11.68 9.93
C LYS A 48 3.72 12.00 9.24
N ALA A 49 3.44 13.28 8.96
CA ALA A 49 2.21 13.69 8.31
C ALA A 49 2.06 13.04 6.92
N ARG A 50 3.15 12.98 6.14
CA ARG A 50 3.19 12.37 4.80
C ARG A 50 3.02 10.84 4.85
N ILE A 51 3.65 10.17 5.83
CA ILE A 51 3.47 8.72 6.05
C ILE A 51 2.02 8.43 6.43
N THR A 52 1.46 9.22 7.36
CA THR A 52 0.09 9.04 7.83
C THR A 52 -0.92 9.31 6.72
N SER A 53 -0.71 10.32 5.87
CA SER A 53 -1.57 10.59 4.72
C SER A 53 -1.52 9.45 3.70
N ASN A 54 -0.34 8.91 3.41
CA ASN A 54 -0.17 7.81 2.48
C ASN A 54 -0.75 6.48 2.99
N LEU A 55 -0.75 6.27 4.30
CA LEU A 55 -1.43 5.13 4.93
C LEU A 55 -2.95 5.29 4.92
N ARG A 56 -3.47 6.50 5.17
CA ARG A 56 -4.91 6.78 5.22
C ARG A 56 -5.57 6.83 3.84
N SER A 57 -4.80 7.13 2.79
CA SER A 57 -5.26 7.11 1.39
C SER A 57 -5.25 5.71 0.75
N GLY A 58 -5.04 4.66 1.56
CA GLY A 58 -5.19 3.24 1.26
C GLY A 58 -5.32 2.87 -0.22
N PHE A 59 -4.22 2.42 -0.84
CA PHE A 59 -4.18 1.78 -2.17
C PHE A 59 -4.91 2.51 -3.34
N GLY A 60 -5.36 3.76 -3.16
CA GLY A 60 -6.03 4.57 -4.18
C GLY A 60 -5.13 5.62 -4.83
N GLY A 61 -3.84 5.61 -4.49
CA GLY A 61 -2.85 6.55 -4.99
C GLY A 61 -2.52 6.31 -6.47
N ASP A 62 -3.06 7.16 -7.32
CA ASP A 62 -2.73 7.33 -8.74
C ASP A 62 -3.12 6.16 -9.68
N PRO A 63 -4.16 6.34 -10.54
CA PRO A 63 -4.57 5.37 -11.55
C PRO A 63 -3.43 4.91 -12.46
N ARG A 64 -2.42 5.78 -12.68
CA ARG A 64 -1.26 5.48 -13.52
C ARG A 64 -0.26 4.54 -12.85
N LEU A 65 -0.13 4.58 -11.51
CA LEU A 65 0.66 3.59 -10.78
C LEU A 65 -0.05 2.24 -10.74
N ARG A 66 -1.38 2.25 -10.58
CA ARG A 66 -2.18 1.02 -10.54
C ARG A 66 -2.09 0.25 -11.87
N SER A 67 -2.22 0.93 -13.01
CA SER A 67 -2.13 0.26 -14.32
C SER A 67 -0.75 -0.35 -14.59
N LYS A 68 0.34 0.32 -14.18
CA LYS A 68 1.72 -0.22 -14.28
C LYS A 68 1.95 -1.43 -13.39
N LEU A 69 1.32 -1.48 -12.20
CA LEU A 69 1.43 -2.64 -11.31
C LEU A 69 0.65 -3.85 -11.83
N VAL A 70 -0.53 -3.62 -12.40
CA VAL A 70 -1.36 -4.68 -13.00
C VAL A 70 -0.68 -5.31 -14.22
N SER A 71 -0.12 -4.51 -15.13
CA SER A 71 0.56 -5.04 -16.32
C SER A 71 1.80 -5.87 -15.98
N ARG A 72 2.59 -5.45 -14.97
CA ARG A 72 3.73 -6.24 -14.44
C ARG A 72 3.32 -7.56 -13.80
N SER A 73 2.11 -7.66 -13.27
CA SER A 73 1.60 -8.91 -12.70
C SER A 73 1.19 -9.88 -13.80
N ASN A 74 0.48 -9.40 -14.81
CA ASN A 74 0.00 -10.24 -15.91
C ASN A 74 1.16 -10.83 -16.73
N TYR A 75 2.23 -10.06 -16.95
CA TYR A 75 3.44 -10.57 -17.63
C TYR A 75 4.08 -11.74 -16.88
N ARG A 76 4.16 -11.66 -15.54
CA ARG A 76 4.68 -12.76 -14.71
C ARG A 76 3.83 -14.02 -14.84
N ILE A 77 2.51 -13.89 -14.85
CA ILE A 77 1.59 -15.02 -15.05
C ILE A 77 1.84 -15.68 -16.40
N ILE A 78 1.91 -14.90 -17.49
CA ILE A 78 2.19 -15.42 -18.84
C ILE A 78 3.55 -16.12 -18.89
N ALA A 79 4.59 -15.53 -18.28
CA ALA A 79 5.92 -16.12 -18.25
C ALA A 79 5.94 -17.47 -17.49
N ILE A 80 5.25 -17.56 -16.35
CA ILE A 80 5.13 -18.80 -15.57
C ILE A 80 4.38 -19.87 -16.36
N ILE A 81 3.26 -19.52 -17.00
CA ILE A 81 2.49 -20.45 -17.84
C ILE A 81 3.33 -20.96 -19.01
N GLY A 82 4.01 -20.06 -19.73
CA GLY A 82 4.90 -20.44 -20.84
C GLY A 82 6.02 -21.38 -20.37
N PHE A 83 6.63 -21.08 -19.23
CA PHE A 83 7.66 -21.94 -18.64
C PHE A 83 7.12 -23.33 -18.27
N LEU A 84 5.96 -23.42 -17.61
CA LEU A 84 5.31 -24.68 -17.26
C LEU A 84 4.96 -25.54 -18.47
N VAL A 85 4.45 -24.93 -19.55
CA VAL A 85 4.14 -25.64 -20.80
C VAL A 85 5.41 -26.21 -21.43
N LEU A 86 6.47 -25.41 -21.49
CA LEU A 86 7.75 -25.84 -22.06
C LEU A 86 8.37 -26.99 -21.24
N LEU A 87 8.34 -26.88 -19.91
CA LEU A 87 8.82 -27.91 -19.00
C LEU A 87 8.01 -29.20 -19.12
N SER A 88 6.69 -29.08 -19.18
CA SER A 88 5.78 -30.21 -19.40
C SER A 88 6.04 -30.90 -20.74
N TYR A 89 6.22 -30.12 -21.82
CA TYR A 89 6.57 -30.65 -23.14
C TYR A 89 7.89 -31.42 -23.10
N PHE A 90 8.92 -30.87 -22.45
CA PHE A 90 10.23 -31.53 -22.34
C PHE A 90 10.16 -32.83 -21.52
N LEU A 91 9.34 -32.84 -20.47
CA LEU A 91 9.07 -34.04 -19.68
C LEU A 91 8.37 -35.09 -20.54
N LEU A 92 7.31 -34.71 -21.23
CA LEU A 92 6.56 -35.63 -22.08
C LEU A 92 7.43 -36.21 -23.20
N ASP A 93 8.23 -35.40 -23.89
CA ASP A 93 9.16 -35.88 -24.93
C ASP A 93 10.17 -36.90 -24.38
N ARG A 94 10.72 -36.64 -23.18
CA ARG A 94 11.69 -37.54 -22.54
C ARG A 94 11.07 -38.85 -22.04
N TYR A 95 9.87 -38.80 -21.47
CA TYR A 95 9.23 -39.93 -20.79
C TYR A 95 8.19 -40.66 -21.65
N MET A 96 7.70 -40.08 -22.75
CA MET A 96 6.82 -40.73 -23.73
C MET A 96 7.36 -42.06 -24.26
N PRO A 97 8.62 -42.17 -24.72
CA PRO A 97 9.13 -43.44 -25.26
C PRO A 97 9.23 -44.53 -24.18
N LEU A 98 9.30 -44.14 -22.90
CA LEU A 98 9.22 -45.08 -21.78
C LEU A 98 7.78 -45.54 -21.54
N LEU A 99 6.81 -44.63 -21.63
CA LEU A 99 5.38 -44.93 -21.47
C LEU A 99 4.85 -45.83 -22.61
N GLU A 100 5.24 -45.57 -23.85
CA GLU A 100 4.87 -46.42 -24.99
C GLU A 100 5.38 -47.86 -24.83
N LYS A 101 6.58 -48.05 -24.26
CA LYS A 101 7.10 -49.39 -23.93
C LYS A 101 6.36 -50.08 -22.78
N PHE A 102 5.77 -49.33 -21.86
CA PHE A 102 4.97 -49.87 -20.77
C PHE A 102 3.52 -50.19 -21.19
N ILE A 103 2.97 -49.45 -22.14
CA ILE A 103 1.59 -49.62 -22.64
C ILE A 103 1.53 -50.61 -23.83
N GLY A 104 2.61 -50.71 -24.61
CA GLY A 104 2.73 -51.57 -25.80
C GLY A 104 3.14 -53.02 -25.52
N ASN A 105 3.13 -53.47 -24.27
CA ASN A 105 3.31 -54.87 -23.86
C ASN A 105 2.00 -55.39 -23.26
#